data_AF-A0A0N0T2X6-F1
#
_entry.id   AF-A0A0N0T2X6-F1
#
_cell.length_a   1.000
_cell.length_b   1.000
_cell.length_c   1.000
_cell.angle_alpha   90.00
_cell.angle_beta   90.00
_cell.angle_gamma   90.00
#
_symmetry.space_group_name_H-M   'P 1'
#
loop_
_entity.id
_entity.type
_entity.pdbx_description
1 polymer ?
#
loop_
_entity_poly.entity_id
_entity_poly.type
_entity_poly.pdbx_seq_one_letter_code
_entity_poly.pdbx_strand_id
1 'polypeptide(L)'
;MSAPTQESPTVSVALVGAGPRGTSVLERLCASAPELLLPGVRLTVHVIDPAPPGPGRVWRTAQPAELLMNTVASQVTLFTDASVDCAGPVRPGPSLHEWADGELGPDAYPSRAHYGRYLEWVFARTVREAPDPVDVRVHRARAVRLDDAEDGRQVLTLDDGRVLSGLAAVVLAQGHLPAAGTEEERRTAAYAARHGLTHVPPANPADVDLDAVRPGEAVLLRGLGLNFFDHLALFTSGRGGRFVRRPSGGLRYLPSGREPRLYAGSRRGVPYQARGDNAKGPYGRHTPLLLTPEVIEGFRERADSGEAPDFLAEIWPLVAKEVETVYYGALTGRTDLVERFLAVPHGDPREVALLDEFGVGAGERWCWDRIARPYGEREFADPGQWRAWLLEYLHEDAEQAALGNVRGPLKAALDVLRDLRNEIRLVVDHGGLSGASRRAHLDRWYTPLNAFLSIGPPRRRIEELTALLEAGVMEVLGPRLDVRDGPAAWVASSPDVPGSDVRVTTLIEARLPEPDLRCTADQLLARLLAEGGCRPHTVDGYETGGVDVTRRPYRLIDRQGAVHARRFAFGVPTEGVHWVTAAGARPGVDSVTLSDADAVARAVLRVAGAEAEPSADAEERPYVELASID
;
A
#
# COMPACT_ATOMS: atom_id res chain seq x y z
N MET A 1 11.38 5.84 -59.85
CA MET A 1 11.45 4.70 -58.91
C MET A 1 11.42 5.30 -57.51
N SER A 2 10.29 5.20 -56.81
CA SER A 2 10.23 5.63 -55.41
C SER A 2 11.10 4.68 -54.60
N ALA A 3 12.04 5.23 -53.84
CA ALA A 3 12.84 4.44 -52.90
C ALA A 3 11.89 3.68 -51.97
N PRO A 4 12.16 2.40 -51.64
CA PRO A 4 11.37 1.69 -50.66
C PRO A 4 11.46 2.47 -49.35
N THR A 5 10.31 2.89 -48.83
CA THR A 5 10.20 3.41 -47.47
C THR A 5 10.72 2.31 -46.55
N GLN A 6 11.94 2.46 -46.03
CA GLN A 6 12.45 1.60 -44.96
C GLN A 6 11.46 1.73 -43.81
N GLU A 7 10.70 0.66 -43.55
CA GLU A 7 9.84 0.60 -42.37
C GLU A 7 10.74 0.75 -41.15
N SER A 8 10.48 1.79 -40.35
CA SER A 8 11.14 1.99 -39.08
C SER A 8 11.06 0.70 -38.24
N PRO A 9 12.20 0.13 -37.78
CA PRO A 9 12.18 -1.06 -36.94
C PRO A 9 11.29 -0.80 -35.72
N THR A 10 10.33 -1.69 -35.50
CA THR A 10 9.34 -1.56 -34.43
C THR A 10 9.62 -2.61 -33.35
N VAL A 11 9.81 -2.15 -32.12
CA VAL A 11 9.99 -2.99 -30.94
C VAL A 11 8.74 -2.89 -30.07
N SER A 12 8.31 -4.00 -29.47
CA SER A 12 7.11 -4.04 -28.63
C SER A 12 7.46 -4.42 -27.19
N VAL A 13 6.81 -3.81 -26.22
CA VAL A 13 6.90 -4.17 -24.79
C VAL A 13 5.50 -4.27 -24.20
N ALA A 14 5.33 -5.00 -23.11
CA ALA A 14 4.06 -5.13 -22.41
C ALA A 14 4.13 -4.64 -20.95
N LEU A 15 3.07 -3.99 -20.53
CA LEU A 15 2.83 -3.52 -19.18
C LEU A 15 1.53 -4.14 -18.66
N VAL A 16 1.64 -5.06 -17.71
CA VAL A 16 0.51 -5.77 -17.09
C VAL A 16 0.11 -5.04 -15.81
N GLY A 17 -1.09 -4.43 -15.83
CA GLY A 17 -1.59 -3.53 -14.80
C GLY A 17 -1.51 -2.07 -15.26
N ALA A 18 -2.66 -1.41 -15.32
CA ALA A 18 -2.82 -0.03 -15.76
C ALA A 18 -3.33 0.88 -14.63
N GLY A 19 -3.12 0.49 -13.37
CA GLY A 19 -3.36 1.35 -12.21
C GLY A 19 -2.29 2.45 -12.07
N PRO A 20 -2.19 3.11 -10.90
CA PRO A 20 -1.24 4.19 -10.67
C PRO A 20 0.21 3.82 -10.99
N ARG A 21 0.63 2.62 -10.58
CA ARG A 21 1.99 2.10 -10.82
C ARG A 21 2.28 1.90 -12.29
N GLY A 22 1.41 1.17 -13.00
CA GLY A 22 1.56 0.99 -14.43
C GLY A 22 1.56 2.31 -15.19
N THR A 23 0.69 3.24 -14.80
CA THR A 23 0.67 4.60 -15.36
C THR A 23 2.01 5.32 -15.14
N SER A 24 2.62 5.21 -13.96
CA SER A 24 3.96 5.75 -13.72
C SER A 24 5.01 5.10 -14.63
N VAL A 25 5.02 3.77 -14.82
CA VAL A 25 5.96 3.13 -15.75
C VAL A 25 5.74 3.59 -17.20
N LEU A 26 4.48 3.71 -17.65
CA LEU A 26 4.17 4.25 -18.97
C LEU A 26 4.69 5.68 -19.13
N GLU A 27 4.49 6.53 -18.12
CA GLU A 27 4.99 7.91 -18.10
C GLU A 27 6.51 7.92 -18.19
N ARG A 28 7.22 7.10 -17.41
CA ARG A 28 8.68 7.00 -17.44
C ARG A 28 9.22 6.43 -18.75
N LEU A 29 8.50 5.50 -19.38
CA LEU A 29 8.81 5.00 -20.73
C LEU A 29 8.73 6.14 -21.74
N CYS A 30 7.65 6.92 -21.74
CA CYS A 30 7.48 8.08 -22.62
C CYS A 30 8.55 9.15 -22.36
N ALA A 31 8.85 9.43 -21.09
CA ALA A 31 9.82 10.44 -20.70
C ALA A 31 11.26 10.10 -21.13
N SER A 32 11.65 8.82 -21.04
CA SER A 32 13.02 8.36 -21.33
C SER A 32 13.22 7.85 -22.76
N ALA A 33 12.14 7.57 -23.50
CA ALA A 33 12.22 7.06 -24.87
C ALA A 33 13.07 7.94 -25.82
N PRO A 34 12.97 9.28 -25.83
CA PRO A 34 13.78 10.13 -26.71
C PRO A 34 15.29 10.04 -26.44
N GLU A 35 15.69 9.65 -25.24
CA GLU A 35 17.10 9.50 -24.84
C GLU A 35 17.63 8.09 -25.12
N LEU A 36 16.81 7.06 -24.92
CA LEU A 36 17.26 5.67 -24.86
C LEU A 36 16.87 4.80 -26.08
N LEU A 37 15.93 5.24 -26.91
CA LEU A 37 15.63 4.55 -28.17
C LEU A 37 16.60 5.00 -29.26
N LEU A 38 17.04 4.04 -30.08
CA LEU A 38 17.88 4.36 -31.24
C LEU A 38 17.09 5.22 -32.24
N PRO A 39 17.75 6.15 -32.96
CA PRO A 39 17.10 6.97 -33.98
C PRO A 39 16.37 6.12 -35.03
N GLY A 40 15.11 6.46 -35.28
CA GLY A 40 14.28 5.77 -36.28
C GLY A 40 13.59 4.50 -35.78
N VAL A 41 13.85 4.04 -34.54
CA VAL A 41 13.11 2.95 -33.90
C VAL A 41 11.77 3.43 -33.37
N ARG A 42 10.71 2.64 -33.58
CA ARG A 42 9.40 2.85 -32.95
C ARG A 42 9.19 1.85 -31.82
N LEU A 43 8.59 2.30 -30.72
CA LEU A 43 8.22 1.51 -29.57
C LEU A 43 6.70 1.37 -29.49
N THR A 44 6.18 0.15 -29.52
CA THR A 44 4.79 -0.12 -29.16
C THR A 44 4.72 -0.57 -27.70
N VAL A 45 3.97 0.16 -26.87
CA VAL A 45 3.70 -0.20 -25.48
C VAL A 45 2.30 -0.79 -25.38
N HIS A 46 2.21 -2.10 -25.17
CA HIS A 46 0.96 -2.78 -24.88
C HIS A 46 0.63 -2.59 -23.39
N VAL A 47 -0.47 -1.94 -23.07
CA VAL A 47 -0.95 -1.74 -21.70
C VAL A 47 -2.14 -2.67 -21.47
N ILE A 48 -2.04 -3.59 -20.51
CA ILE A 48 -3.00 -4.68 -20.31
C ILE A 48 -3.62 -4.56 -18.91
N ASP A 49 -4.93 -4.32 -18.85
CA ASP A 49 -5.69 -4.34 -17.59
C ASP A 49 -7.18 -4.62 -17.89
N PRO A 50 -7.87 -5.49 -17.13
CA PRO A 50 -9.31 -5.69 -17.33
C PRO A 50 -10.15 -4.45 -16.94
N ALA A 51 -9.64 -3.56 -16.09
CA ALA A 51 -10.28 -2.32 -15.69
C ALA A 51 -9.82 -1.12 -16.54
N PRO A 52 -10.55 0.02 -16.52
CA PRO A 52 -10.10 1.24 -17.20
C PRO A 52 -8.70 1.69 -16.76
N PRO A 53 -7.84 2.12 -17.70
CA PRO A 53 -6.46 2.52 -17.42
C PRO A 53 -6.38 3.88 -16.70
N GLY A 54 -5.40 4.03 -15.82
CA GLY A 54 -5.28 5.10 -14.85
C GLY A 54 -5.73 4.64 -13.45
N PRO A 55 -7.05 4.57 -13.17
CA PRO A 55 -7.55 4.17 -11.87
C PRO A 55 -7.43 2.67 -11.59
N GLY A 56 -7.46 1.84 -12.65
CA GLY A 56 -7.57 0.39 -12.52
C GLY A 56 -8.81 -0.03 -11.72
N ARG A 57 -8.80 -1.27 -11.20
CA ARG A 57 -9.92 -1.81 -10.42
C ARG A 57 -10.13 -1.10 -9.08
N VAL A 58 -9.03 -0.74 -8.41
CA VAL A 58 -9.02 -0.24 -7.02
C VAL A 58 -9.57 1.17 -6.90
N TRP A 59 -9.30 2.04 -7.88
CA TRP A 59 -9.70 3.45 -7.85
C TRP A 59 -10.79 3.77 -8.86
N ARG A 60 -11.55 2.78 -9.33
CA ARG A 60 -12.62 2.98 -10.32
C ARG A 60 -13.56 4.11 -9.89
N THR A 61 -14.00 4.89 -10.87
CA THR A 61 -14.75 6.14 -10.68
C THR A 61 -16.21 5.93 -10.25
N ALA A 62 -16.73 4.72 -10.44
CA ALA A 62 -18.10 4.33 -10.08
C ALA A 62 -18.25 3.83 -8.63
N GLN A 63 -17.22 3.94 -7.78
CA GLN A 63 -17.33 3.54 -6.37
C GLN A 63 -18.23 4.50 -5.58
N PRO A 64 -18.88 4.01 -4.50
CA PRO A 64 -19.65 4.86 -3.60
C PRO A 64 -18.84 6.07 -3.11
N ALA A 65 -19.46 7.24 -3.09
CA ALA A 65 -18.82 8.50 -2.71
C ALA A 65 -18.41 8.53 -1.23
N GLU A 66 -19.01 7.67 -0.43
CA GLU A 66 -18.72 7.44 0.98
C GLU A 66 -17.33 6.85 1.18
N LEU A 67 -16.72 6.20 0.18
CA LEU A 67 -15.38 5.62 0.32
C LEU A 67 -14.32 6.70 0.09
N LEU A 68 -13.46 6.91 1.09
CA LEU A 68 -12.47 7.99 1.08
C LEU A 68 -11.05 7.45 0.93
N MET A 69 -10.17 8.33 0.49
CA MET A 69 -8.74 8.22 0.76
C MET A 69 -8.44 8.55 2.22
N ASN A 70 -7.32 8.03 2.73
CA ASN A 70 -6.72 8.40 4.01
C ASN A 70 -5.50 9.33 3.84
N THR A 71 -5.35 9.95 2.67
CA THR A 71 -4.34 10.98 2.37
C THR A 71 -5.06 12.23 1.89
N VAL A 72 -4.58 13.41 2.30
CA VAL A 72 -5.16 14.69 1.90
C VAL A 72 -4.84 15.04 0.45
N ALA A 73 -5.73 15.78 -0.22
CA ALA A 73 -5.66 16.04 -1.66
C ALA A 73 -4.34 16.72 -2.10
N SER A 74 -3.80 17.63 -1.30
CA SER A 74 -2.53 18.32 -1.60
C SER A 74 -1.29 17.43 -1.50
N GLN A 75 -1.42 16.25 -0.88
CA GLN A 75 -0.33 15.28 -0.70
C GLN A 75 -0.45 14.09 -1.67
N VAL A 76 -1.17 14.24 -2.78
CA VAL A 76 -1.33 13.17 -3.78
C VAL A 76 -0.89 13.67 -5.14
N THR A 77 0.01 12.93 -5.79
CA THR A 77 0.45 13.18 -7.18
C THR A 77 0.85 11.88 -7.86
N LEU A 78 0.96 11.90 -9.19
CA LEU A 78 1.65 10.87 -9.99
C LEU A 78 2.83 11.45 -10.79
N PHE A 79 3.15 12.73 -10.60
CA PHE A 79 4.19 13.42 -11.34
C PHE A 79 5.50 13.46 -10.55
N THR A 80 6.61 13.33 -11.26
CA THR A 80 7.95 13.56 -10.71
C THR A 80 8.20 15.05 -10.49
N ASP A 81 9.02 15.38 -9.49
CA ASP A 81 9.55 16.71 -9.27
C ASP A 81 11.04 16.63 -8.89
N ALA A 82 11.67 17.75 -8.57
CA ALA A 82 13.11 17.81 -8.27
C ALA A 82 13.53 17.01 -7.02
N SER A 83 12.58 16.57 -6.18
CA SER A 83 12.87 15.73 -5.02
C SER A 83 12.92 14.24 -5.33
N VAL A 84 12.46 13.81 -6.52
CA VAL A 84 12.46 12.39 -6.91
C VAL A 84 13.83 12.02 -7.45
N ASP A 85 14.45 10.98 -6.88
CA ASP A 85 15.73 10.46 -7.35
C ASP A 85 15.51 9.55 -8.57
N CYS A 86 15.41 10.16 -9.75
CA CYS A 86 15.26 9.45 -11.02
C CYS A 86 16.32 9.87 -12.04
N ALA A 87 16.79 8.91 -12.84
CA ALA A 87 17.79 9.15 -13.87
C ALA A 87 17.19 9.72 -15.16
N GLY A 88 15.93 9.40 -15.45
CA GLY A 88 15.20 10.00 -16.57
C GLY A 88 14.77 11.44 -16.28
N PRO A 89 14.27 12.18 -17.29
CA PRO A 89 13.91 13.58 -17.12
C PRO A 89 12.73 13.77 -16.15
N VAL A 90 12.79 14.81 -15.32
CA VAL A 90 11.69 15.22 -14.45
C VAL A 90 10.54 15.78 -15.30
N ARG A 91 9.34 15.24 -15.10
CA ARG A 91 8.07 15.65 -15.72
C ARG A 91 7.10 16.14 -14.64
N PRO A 92 7.11 17.45 -14.32
CA PRO A 92 6.23 18.00 -13.31
C PRO A 92 4.77 18.05 -13.79
N GLY A 93 3.86 18.08 -12.83
CA GLY A 93 2.43 18.19 -13.07
C GLY A 93 1.67 18.45 -11.77
N PRO A 94 0.37 18.73 -11.87
CA PRO A 94 -0.43 19.12 -10.72
C PRO A 94 -0.60 17.95 -9.74
N SER A 95 -0.56 18.27 -8.44
CA SER A 95 -1.16 17.44 -7.40
C SER A 95 -2.66 17.26 -7.64
N LEU A 96 -3.28 16.30 -6.94
CA LEU A 96 -4.73 16.09 -7.00
C LEU A 96 -5.50 17.35 -6.61
N HIS A 97 -5.03 18.08 -5.59
CA HIS A 97 -5.64 19.35 -5.18
C HIS A 97 -5.59 20.40 -6.30
N GLU A 98 -4.42 20.62 -6.90
CA GLU A 98 -4.25 21.61 -7.97
C GLU A 98 -5.05 21.24 -9.21
N TRP A 99 -5.12 19.95 -9.55
CA TRP A 99 -5.94 19.47 -10.67
C TRP A 99 -7.45 19.64 -10.43
N ALA A 100 -7.89 19.53 -9.18
CA ALA A 100 -9.31 19.65 -8.83
C ALA A 100 -9.84 21.08 -8.88
N ASP A 101 -8.99 22.09 -9.14
CA ASP A 101 -9.35 23.48 -9.44
C ASP A 101 -10.45 24.08 -8.52
N GLY A 102 -10.26 23.92 -7.20
CA GLY A 102 -11.17 24.46 -6.18
C GLY A 102 -12.30 23.53 -5.73
N GLU A 103 -12.52 22.38 -6.36
CA GLU A 103 -13.50 21.38 -5.89
C GLU A 103 -13.09 20.73 -4.55
N LEU A 104 -11.78 20.68 -4.28
CA LEU A 104 -11.21 20.11 -3.07
C LEU A 104 -10.29 21.13 -2.40
N GLY A 105 -10.51 21.37 -1.11
CA GLY A 105 -9.51 22.06 -0.29
C GLY A 105 -8.21 21.24 -0.16
N PRO A 106 -7.07 21.87 0.11
CA PRO A 106 -5.77 21.20 0.14
C PRO A 106 -5.70 20.07 1.17
N ASP A 107 -6.37 20.25 2.31
CA ASP A 107 -6.40 19.29 3.41
C ASP A 107 -7.67 18.41 3.42
N ALA A 108 -8.48 18.48 2.34
CA ALA A 108 -9.63 17.62 2.19
C ALA A 108 -9.19 16.17 1.92
N TYR A 109 -9.91 15.21 2.51
CA TYR A 109 -9.78 13.79 2.17
C TYR A 109 -10.75 13.46 1.03
N PRO A 110 -10.26 13.27 -0.21
CA PRO A 110 -11.11 13.05 -1.38
C PRO A 110 -11.79 11.69 -1.32
N SER A 111 -12.92 11.56 -2.02
CA SER A 111 -13.48 10.23 -2.30
C SER A 111 -12.54 9.44 -3.22
N ARG A 112 -12.55 8.11 -3.10
CA ARG A 112 -11.76 7.24 -3.98
C ARG A 112 -12.14 7.42 -5.45
N ALA A 113 -13.43 7.67 -5.71
CA ALA A 113 -13.93 7.98 -7.04
C ALA A 113 -13.35 9.28 -7.62
N HIS A 114 -13.18 10.33 -6.79
CA HIS A 114 -12.58 11.58 -7.23
C HIS A 114 -11.10 11.38 -7.59
N TYR A 115 -10.34 10.67 -6.75
CA TYR A 115 -8.97 10.30 -7.09
C TYR A 115 -8.89 9.42 -8.34
N GLY A 116 -9.88 8.54 -8.54
CA GLY A 116 -10.04 7.76 -9.77
C GLY A 116 -10.09 8.61 -11.04
N ARG A 117 -10.84 9.73 -11.01
CA ARG A 117 -10.91 10.67 -12.14
C ARG A 117 -9.58 11.37 -12.40
N TYR A 118 -8.85 11.74 -11.34
CA TYR A 118 -7.49 12.28 -11.48
C TYR A 118 -6.57 11.26 -12.16
N LEU A 119 -6.61 9.99 -11.74
CA LEU A 119 -5.79 8.93 -12.34
C LEU A 119 -6.14 8.66 -13.81
N GLU A 120 -7.42 8.66 -14.16
CA GLU A 120 -7.90 8.57 -15.54
C GLU A 120 -7.37 9.74 -16.38
N TRP A 121 -7.42 10.97 -15.83
CA TRP A 121 -6.85 12.14 -16.47
C TRP A 121 -5.33 12.06 -16.64
N VAL A 122 -4.59 11.61 -15.62
CA VAL A 122 -3.13 11.43 -15.69
C VAL A 122 -2.78 10.45 -16.80
N PHE A 123 -3.43 9.29 -16.86
CA PHE A 123 -3.19 8.29 -17.90
C PHE A 123 -3.50 8.85 -19.30
N ALA A 124 -4.66 9.48 -19.49
CA ALA A 124 -5.05 10.07 -20.76
C ALA A 124 -4.07 11.17 -21.21
N ARG A 125 -3.58 11.97 -20.26
CA ARG A 125 -2.54 12.98 -20.50
C ARG A 125 -1.24 12.33 -20.96
N THR A 126 -0.75 11.32 -20.26
CA THR A 126 0.48 10.58 -20.64
C THR A 126 0.39 10.01 -22.05
N VAL A 127 -0.73 9.40 -22.42
CA VAL A 127 -0.92 8.87 -23.79
C VAL A 127 -0.94 9.97 -24.83
N ARG A 128 -1.62 11.08 -24.56
CA ARG A 128 -1.71 12.23 -25.48
C ARG A 128 -0.37 12.94 -25.67
N GLU A 129 0.46 12.97 -24.63
CA GLU A 129 1.79 13.61 -24.63
C GLU A 129 2.92 12.61 -24.94
N ALA A 130 2.60 11.37 -25.33
CA ALA A 130 3.60 10.38 -25.71
C ALA A 130 4.42 10.90 -26.91
N PRO A 131 5.76 10.75 -26.90
CA PRO A 131 6.60 11.26 -27.98
C PRO A 131 6.39 10.45 -29.26
N ASP A 132 6.65 11.05 -30.43
CA ASP A 132 6.46 10.46 -31.77
C ASP A 132 6.90 8.99 -31.96
N PRO A 133 8.04 8.51 -31.40
CA PRO A 133 8.42 7.10 -31.56
C PRO A 133 7.57 6.13 -30.72
N VAL A 134 6.71 6.57 -29.81
CA VAL A 134 5.97 5.72 -28.87
C VAL A 134 4.49 5.61 -29.27
N ASP A 135 4.06 4.39 -29.60
CA ASP A 135 2.65 4.00 -29.83
C ASP A 135 2.12 3.27 -28.60
N VAL A 136 0.99 3.72 -28.03
CA VAL A 136 0.40 3.10 -26.83
C VAL A 136 -0.87 2.35 -27.20
N ARG A 137 -0.90 1.04 -26.95
CA ARG A 137 -2.05 0.16 -27.25
C ARG A 137 -2.64 -0.42 -25.98
N VAL A 138 -3.87 -0.01 -25.66
CA VAL A 138 -4.58 -0.49 -24.47
C VAL A 138 -5.40 -1.75 -24.79
N HIS A 139 -5.23 -2.77 -23.97
CA HIS A 139 -5.95 -4.04 -24.03
C HIS A 139 -6.78 -4.18 -22.76
N ARG A 140 -8.10 -4.05 -22.89
CA ARG A 140 -9.04 -4.23 -21.79
C ARG A 140 -9.32 -5.72 -21.55
N ALA A 141 -8.29 -6.42 -21.13
CA ALA A 141 -8.23 -7.87 -20.97
C ALA A 141 -7.29 -8.23 -19.83
N ARG A 142 -7.36 -9.46 -19.34
CA ARG A 142 -6.47 -9.98 -18.30
C ARG A 142 -5.33 -10.76 -18.95
N ALA A 143 -4.09 -10.49 -18.57
CA ALA A 143 -2.98 -11.38 -18.88
C ALA A 143 -3.08 -12.66 -18.04
N VAL A 144 -2.96 -13.83 -18.69
CA VAL A 144 -3.16 -15.14 -18.04
C VAL A 144 -1.99 -16.10 -18.23
N ARG A 145 -1.09 -15.83 -19.17
CA ARG A 145 0.11 -16.63 -19.43
C ARG A 145 1.22 -15.76 -20.00
N LEU A 146 2.45 -16.03 -19.55
CA LEU A 146 3.66 -15.38 -20.02
C LEU A 146 4.73 -16.45 -20.28
N ASP A 147 5.19 -16.56 -21.52
CA ASP A 147 6.15 -17.57 -21.96
C ASP A 147 7.33 -16.94 -22.69
N ASP A 148 8.39 -17.73 -22.84
CA ASP A 148 9.53 -17.45 -23.70
C ASP A 148 9.28 -18.02 -25.12
N ALA A 149 9.61 -17.22 -26.13
CA ALA A 149 9.78 -17.70 -27.50
C ALA A 149 11.18 -18.29 -27.70
N GLU A 150 11.41 -18.97 -28.83
CA GLU A 150 12.70 -19.60 -29.15
C GLU A 150 13.87 -18.60 -29.22
N ASP A 151 13.59 -17.35 -29.59
CA ASP A 151 14.55 -16.24 -29.62
C ASP A 151 14.68 -15.50 -28.27
N GLY A 152 14.04 -16.02 -27.22
CA GLY A 152 14.03 -15.44 -25.89
C GLY A 152 13.11 -14.23 -25.72
N ARG A 153 12.43 -13.75 -26.78
CA ARG A 153 11.40 -12.71 -26.63
C ARG A 153 10.18 -13.28 -25.91
N GLN A 154 9.37 -12.37 -25.38
CA GLN A 154 8.25 -12.74 -24.52
C GLN A 154 6.96 -12.89 -25.33
N VAL A 155 6.12 -13.84 -24.91
CA VAL A 155 4.79 -14.09 -25.47
C VAL A 155 3.78 -13.97 -24.34
N LEU A 156 2.86 -13.02 -24.44
CA LEU A 156 1.82 -12.77 -23.45
C LEU A 156 0.45 -13.20 -24.01
N THR A 157 -0.23 -14.13 -23.33
CA THR A 157 -1.59 -14.54 -23.68
C THR A 157 -2.61 -13.85 -22.78
N LEU A 158 -3.68 -13.35 -23.38
CA LEU A 158 -4.79 -12.69 -22.71
C LEU A 158 -6.00 -13.62 -22.54
N ASP A 159 -6.90 -13.31 -21.60
CA ASP A 159 -8.11 -14.09 -21.30
C ASP A 159 -9.15 -14.09 -22.44
N ASP A 160 -9.04 -13.16 -23.38
CA ASP A 160 -9.87 -13.10 -24.59
C ASP A 160 -9.26 -13.86 -25.80
N GLY A 161 -8.16 -14.59 -25.58
CA GLY A 161 -7.49 -15.42 -26.59
C GLY A 161 -6.47 -14.68 -27.46
N ARG A 162 -6.32 -13.36 -27.31
CA ARG A 162 -5.23 -12.64 -28.01
C ARG A 162 -3.87 -13.09 -27.48
N VAL A 163 -2.91 -13.17 -28.40
CA VAL A 163 -1.51 -13.47 -28.12
C VAL A 163 -0.66 -12.30 -28.60
N LEU A 164 0.09 -11.70 -27.68
CA LEU A 164 1.06 -10.64 -27.96
C LEU A 164 2.46 -11.27 -27.99
N SER A 165 3.01 -11.46 -29.19
CA SER A 165 4.32 -12.10 -29.41
C SER A 165 5.43 -11.09 -29.71
N GLY A 166 6.69 -11.52 -29.62
CA GLY A 166 7.84 -10.70 -30.00
C GLY A 166 8.08 -9.51 -29.05
N LEU A 167 7.62 -9.64 -27.80
CA LEU A 167 7.78 -8.59 -26.80
C LEU A 167 9.23 -8.59 -26.28
N ALA A 168 9.93 -7.47 -26.43
CA ALA A 168 11.29 -7.29 -25.96
C ALA A 168 11.37 -7.34 -24.41
N ALA A 169 10.30 -6.90 -23.73
CA ALA A 169 10.19 -6.94 -22.28
C ALA A 169 8.73 -6.93 -21.80
N VAL A 170 8.53 -7.43 -20.57
CA VAL A 170 7.24 -7.45 -19.86
C VAL A 170 7.42 -6.91 -18.44
N VAL A 171 6.59 -5.94 -18.06
CA VAL A 171 6.53 -5.37 -16.71
C VAL A 171 5.24 -5.80 -16.02
N LEU A 172 5.38 -6.46 -14.87
CA LEU A 172 4.27 -6.83 -14.00
C LEU A 172 4.09 -5.72 -12.96
N ALA A 173 3.06 -4.89 -13.15
CA ALA A 173 2.70 -3.71 -12.37
C ALA A 173 1.32 -3.86 -11.69
N GLN A 174 0.87 -5.10 -11.51
CA GLN A 174 -0.43 -5.42 -10.95
C GLN A 174 -0.57 -4.83 -9.53
N GLY A 175 -1.77 -4.41 -9.16
CA GLY A 175 -2.07 -3.86 -7.85
C GLY A 175 -2.40 -4.94 -6.82
N HIS A 176 -3.44 -4.71 -6.02
CA HIS A 176 -3.98 -5.76 -5.15
C HIS A 176 -4.55 -6.91 -5.98
N LEU A 177 -4.04 -8.11 -5.72
CA LEU A 177 -4.42 -9.33 -6.42
C LEU A 177 -5.37 -10.18 -5.57
N PRO A 178 -6.26 -10.96 -6.19
CA PRO A 178 -7.08 -11.91 -5.46
C PRO A 178 -6.19 -12.99 -4.84
N ALA A 179 -6.54 -13.48 -3.66
CA ALA A 179 -5.89 -14.59 -2.99
C ALA A 179 -6.86 -15.77 -2.88
N ALA A 180 -6.33 -16.98 -2.99
CA ALA A 180 -7.00 -18.18 -2.53
C ALA A 180 -7.15 -18.09 -1.01
N GLY A 181 -8.37 -18.28 -0.51
CA GLY A 181 -8.65 -18.17 0.92
C GLY A 181 -7.78 -19.14 1.72
N THR A 182 -7.33 -18.71 2.91
CA THR A 182 -6.59 -19.57 3.86
C THR A 182 -7.43 -20.77 4.29
N GLU A 183 -6.81 -21.76 4.94
CA GLU A 183 -7.56 -22.92 5.46
C GLU A 183 -8.68 -22.51 6.42
N GLU A 184 -8.43 -21.51 7.27
CA GLU A 184 -9.43 -20.96 8.16
C GLU A 184 -10.57 -20.28 7.39
N GLU A 185 -10.27 -19.45 6.40
CA GLU A 185 -11.27 -18.77 5.57
C GLU A 185 -12.11 -19.76 4.77
N ARG A 186 -11.50 -20.83 4.25
CA ARG A 186 -12.21 -21.93 3.56
C ARG A 186 -13.13 -22.67 4.51
N ARG A 187 -12.67 -22.98 5.73
CA ARG A 187 -13.50 -23.61 6.76
C ARG A 187 -14.71 -22.74 7.12
N THR A 188 -14.50 -21.45 7.31
CA THR A 188 -15.56 -20.47 7.57
C THR A 188 -16.56 -20.38 6.42
N ALA A 189 -16.07 -20.31 5.17
CA ALA A 189 -16.93 -20.29 3.99
C ALA A 189 -17.75 -21.59 3.84
N ALA A 190 -17.13 -22.75 4.07
CA ALA A 190 -17.80 -24.04 4.03
C ALA A 190 -18.86 -24.17 5.15
N TYR A 191 -18.58 -23.64 6.34
CA TYR A 191 -19.55 -23.56 7.42
C TYR A 191 -20.75 -22.71 7.02
N ALA A 192 -20.50 -21.53 6.45
CA ALA A 192 -21.56 -20.63 6.00
C ALA A 192 -22.48 -21.30 4.96
N ALA A 193 -21.90 -21.94 3.96
CA ALA A 193 -22.63 -22.65 2.91
C ALA A 193 -23.51 -23.78 3.47
N ARG A 194 -23.01 -24.56 4.43
CA ARG A 194 -23.77 -25.67 5.05
C ARG A 194 -24.97 -25.20 5.88
N HIS A 195 -24.89 -24.00 6.44
CA HIS A 195 -25.90 -23.47 7.38
C HIS A 195 -26.73 -22.32 6.82
N GLY A 196 -26.56 -21.95 5.54
CA GLY A 196 -27.27 -20.83 4.92
C GLY A 196 -26.90 -19.48 5.54
N LEU A 197 -25.67 -19.33 6.02
CA LEU A 197 -25.12 -18.08 6.55
C LEU A 197 -24.37 -17.32 5.45
N THR A 198 -24.11 -16.04 5.68
CA THR A 198 -23.33 -15.21 4.75
C THR A 198 -21.91 -15.05 5.27
N HIS A 199 -20.92 -15.46 4.47
CA HIS A 199 -19.51 -15.18 4.73
C HIS A 199 -18.93 -14.36 3.57
N VAL A 200 -18.40 -13.19 3.89
CA VAL A 200 -17.64 -12.36 2.94
C VAL A 200 -16.15 -12.50 3.26
N PRO A 201 -15.35 -13.12 2.38
CA PRO A 201 -13.90 -13.28 2.57
C PRO A 201 -13.16 -11.94 2.46
N PRO A 202 -11.85 -11.87 2.77
CA PRO A 202 -11.11 -10.62 2.71
C PRO A 202 -11.19 -10.01 1.30
N ALA A 203 -11.66 -8.78 1.21
CA ALA A 203 -11.89 -8.09 -0.05
C ALA A 203 -11.87 -6.57 0.14
N ASN A 204 -11.73 -5.84 -0.97
CA ASN A 204 -11.97 -4.40 -0.94
C ASN A 204 -13.47 -4.17 -0.74
N PRO A 205 -13.90 -3.35 0.25
CA PRO A 205 -15.32 -3.10 0.54
C PRO A 205 -16.12 -2.61 -0.67
N ALA A 206 -15.47 -1.93 -1.61
CA ALA A 206 -16.12 -1.48 -2.84
C ALA A 206 -16.54 -2.63 -3.76
N ASP A 207 -15.89 -3.79 -3.66
CA ASP A 207 -16.05 -4.97 -4.52
C ASP A 207 -17.05 -6.00 -3.97
N VAL A 208 -17.59 -5.75 -2.77
CA VAL A 208 -18.47 -6.69 -2.08
C VAL A 208 -19.92 -6.27 -2.32
N ASP A 209 -20.76 -7.23 -2.69
CA ASP A 209 -22.21 -7.05 -2.67
C ASP A 209 -22.72 -7.12 -1.22
N LEU A 210 -23.22 -6.00 -0.72
CA LEU A 210 -23.77 -5.85 0.62
C LEU A 210 -25.30 -5.77 0.61
N ASP A 211 -25.97 -5.86 -0.54
CA ASP A 211 -27.43 -5.70 -0.66
C ASP A 211 -28.19 -6.87 -0.02
N ALA A 212 -27.58 -8.05 0.02
CA ALA A 212 -28.14 -9.23 0.67
C ALA A 212 -28.31 -9.08 2.20
N VAL A 213 -27.54 -8.18 2.83
CA VAL A 213 -27.56 -7.96 4.29
C VAL A 213 -28.78 -7.13 4.67
N ARG A 214 -29.69 -7.70 5.45
CA ARG A 214 -30.98 -7.08 5.76
C ARG A 214 -30.89 -6.01 6.85
N PRO A 215 -31.83 -5.05 6.88
CA PRO A 215 -31.99 -4.18 8.04
C PRO A 215 -32.17 -4.97 9.33
N GLY A 216 -31.48 -4.54 10.40
CA GLY A 216 -31.51 -5.20 11.71
C GLY A 216 -30.79 -6.56 11.80
N GLU A 217 -30.24 -7.08 10.70
CA GLU A 217 -29.48 -8.33 10.70
C GLU A 217 -28.21 -8.21 11.54
N ALA A 218 -27.87 -9.27 12.30
CA ALA A 218 -26.68 -9.30 13.13
C ALA A 218 -25.44 -9.64 12.28
N VAL A 219 -24.57 -8.64 12.09
CA VAL A 219 -23.38 -8.71 11.21
C VAL A 219 -22.12 -8.51 12.03
N LEU A 220 -21.14 -9.42 11.91
CA LEU A 220 -19.81 -9.24 12.48
C LEU A 220 -18.82 -8.75 11.42
N LEU A 221 -18.17 -7.62 11.71
CA LEU A 221 -16.99 -7.13 11.00
C LEU A 221 -15.73 -7.59 11.73
N ARG A 222 -15.00 -8.55 11.14
CA ARG A 222 -13.72 -9.04 11.68
C ARG A 222 -12.58 -8.16 11.18
N GLY A 223 -12.08 -7.28 12.05
CA GLY A 223 -11.06 -6.28 11.74
C GLY A 223 -11.53 -4.87 12.10
N LEU A 224 -10.59 -4.03 12.52
CA LEU A 224 -10.84 -2.62 12.87
C LEU A 224 -9.86 -1.66 12.17
N GLY A 225 -9.37 -2.06 10.98
CA GLY A 225 -8.50 -1.25 10.12
C GLY A 225 -9.28 -0.33 9.17
N LEU A 226 -8.64 0.15 8.10
CA LEU A 226 -9.30 1.08 7.16
C LEU A 226 -10.53 0.48 6.46
N ASN A 227 -10.48 -0.80 6.07
CA ASN A 227 -11.64 -1.47 5.45
C ASN A 227 -12.84 -1.55 6.40
N PHE A 228 -12.64 -1.56 7.71
CA PHE A 228 -13.75 -1.50 8.67
C PHE A 228 -14.51 -0.18 8.56
N PHE A 229 -13.81 0.95 8.49
CA PHE A 229 -14.45 2.27 8.33
C PHE A 229 -15.19 2.41 6.99
N ASP A 230 -14.69 1.77 5.93
CA ASP A 230 -15.40 1.71 4.66
C ASP A 230 -16.72 0.92 4.78
N HIS A 231 -16.70 -0.25 5.42
CA HIS A 231 -17.94 -1.01 5.68
C HIS A 231 -18.91 -0.22 6.54
N LEU A 232 -18.44 0.49 7.58
CA LEU A 232 -19.29 1.39 8.35
C LEU A 232 -19.95 2.43 7.46
N ALA A 233 -19.18 3.08 6.60
CA ALA A 233 -19.71 4.11 5.70
C ALA A 233 -20.77 3.55 4.73
N LEU A 234 -20.54 2.35 4.18
CA LEU A 234 -21.48 1.66 3.28
C LEU A 234 -22.76 1.21 4.00
N PHE A 235 -22.65 0.67 5.21
CA PHE A 235 -23.81 0.20 5.98
C PHE A 235 -24.61 1.33 6.64
N THR A 236 -24.07 2.54 6.73
CA THR A 236 -24.69 3.67 7.42
C THR A 236 -25.11 4.77 6.44
N SER A 237 -24.21 5.67 6.06
CA SER A 237 -24.47 6.73 5.08
C SER A 237 -24.88 6.15 3.73
N GLY A 238 -24.24 5.07 3.28
CA GLY A 238 -24.60 4.36 2.05
C GLY A 238 -26.00 3.74 2.09
N ARG A 239 -26.57 3.54 3.29
CA ARG A 239 -27.96 3.14 3.50
C ARG A 239 -28.88 4.29 3.88
N GLY A 240 -28.44 5.54 3.73
CA GLY A 240 -29.24 6.75 3.90
C GLY A 240 -29.31 7.31 5.33
N GLY A 241 -28.56 6.73 6.27
CA GLY A 241 -28.37 7.35 7.58
C GLY A 241 -27.55 8.63 7.48
N ARG A 242 -27.62 9.49 8.49
CA ARG A 242 -27.02 10.84 8.43
C ARG A 242 -26.28 11.20 9.69
N PHE A 243 -25.11 11.78 9.54
CA PHE A 243 -24.37 12.39 10.65
C PHE A 243 -24.71 13.89 10.71
N VAL A 244 -25.21 14.34 11.86
CA VAL A 244 -25.53 15.76 12.11
C VAL A 244 -24.65 16.30 13.22
N ARG A 245 -24.04 17.47 13.03
CA ARG A 245 -23.24 18.14 14.05
C ARG A 245 -24.17 18.61 15.19
N ARG A 246 -23.82 18.32 16.44
CA ARG A 246 -24.56 18.85 17.61
C ARG A 246 -24.16 20.31 17.87
N PRO A 247 -25.04 21.15 18.43
CA PRO A 247 -24.68 22.52 18.83
C PRO A 247 -23.52 22.57 19.84
N SER A 248 -23.41 21.55 20.70
CA SER A 248 -22.34 21.40 21.70
C SER A 248 -21.01 20.89 21.14
N GLY A 249 -20.91 20.64 19.82
CA GLY A 249 -19.78 19.92 19.22
C GLY A 249 -20.02 18.40 19.14
N GLY A 250 -19.20 17.72 18.34
CA GLY A 250 -19.36 16.29 18.05
C GLY A 250 -20.51 15.95 17.07
N LEU A 251 -20.58 14.68 16.66
CA LEU A 251 -21.59 14.17 15.74
C LEU A 251 -22.71 13.43 16.48
N ARG A 252 -23.91 13.48 15.91
CA ARG A 252 -25.03 12.59 16.24
C ARG A 252 -25.41 11.83 14.99
N TYR A 253 -25.59 10.53 15.10
CA TYR A 253 -26.09 9.72 14.00
C TYR A 253 -27.61 9.65 14.01
N LEU A 254 -28.22 9.79 12.83
CA LEU A 254 -29.64 9.61 12.57
C LEU A 254 -29.81 8.36 11.70
N PRO A 255 -30.25 7.24 12.29
CA PRO A 255 -30.49 6.01 11.54
C PRO A 255 -31.57 6.20 10.47
N SER A 256 -31.40 5.53 9.33
CA SER A 256 -32.43 5.42 8.30
C SER A 256 -33.43 4.29 8.56
N GLY A 257 -33.08 3.34 9.43
CA GLY A 257 -33.81 2.09 9.64
C GLY A 257 -33.44 0.98 8.66
N ARG A 258 -32.46 1.22 7.78
CA ARG A 258 -31.94 0.22 6.81
C ARG A 258 -30.61 -0.39 7.24
N GLU A 259 -30.02 0.13 8.30
CA GLU A 259 -28.77 -0.36 8.87
C GLU A 259 -28.94 -1.78 9.42
N PRO A 260 -27.95 -2.67 9.25
CA PRO A 260 -27.86 -3.89 10.06
C PRO A 260 -27.48 -3.55 11.51
N ARG A 261 -27.60 -4.53 12.41
CA ARG A 261 -26.99 -4.47 13.74
C ARG A 261 -25.54 -4.91 13.64
N LEU A 262 -24.63 -3.96 13.74
CA LEU A 262 -23.20 -4.20 13.52
C LEU A 262 -22.49 -4.60 14.82
N TYR A 263 -21.65 -5.60 14.72
CA TYR A 263 -20.68 -5.99 15.74
C TYR A 263 -19.30 -5.95 15.11
N ALA A 264 -18.28 -5.60 15.87
CA ALA A 264 -16.91 -5.62 15.36
C ALA A 264 -15.90 -6.03 16.42
N GLY A 265 -14.75 -6.51 15.96
CA GLY A 265 -13.65 -6.84 16.86
C GLY A 265 -12.36 -7.08 16.09
N SER A 266 -11.25 -7.06 16.81
CA SER A 266 -9.93 -7.39 16.28
C SER A 266 -9.07 -7.98 17.40
N ARG A 267 -7.85 -8.41 17.07
CA ARG A 267 -6.88 -8.83 18.09
C ARG A 267 -6.61 -7.74 19.13
N ARG A 268 -6.53 -6.48 18.70
CA ARG A 268 -6.26 -5.34 19.60
C ARG A 268 -7.52 -4.81 20.28
N GLY A 269 -8.70 -5.02 19.70
CA GLY A 269 -9.99 -4.52 20.19
C GLY A 269 -10.24 -3.03 19.93
N VAL A 270 -9.22 -2.29 19.50
CA VAL A 270 -9.29 -0.83 19.28
C VAL A 270 -9.09 -0.55 17.77
N PRO A 271 -9.87 0.36 17.16
CA PRO A 271 -9.69 0.74 15.77
C PRO A 271 -8.42 1.56 15.53
N TYR A 272 -7.96 1.60 14.28
CA TYR A 272 -6.80 2.42 13.91
C TYR A 272 -7.02 3.88 14.34
N GLN A 273 -5.95 4.50 14.86
CA GLN A 273 -6.02 5.86 15.38
C GLN A 273 -6.28 6.88 14.26
N ALA A 274 -7.00 7.96 14.56
CA ALA A 274 -7.12 9.09 13.66
C ALA A 274 -5.74 9.63 13.27
N ARG A 275 -5.61 9.99 12.00
CA ARG A 275 -4.52 10.90 11.58
C ARG A 275 -4.73 12.27 12.21
N GLY A 276 -3.64 12.91 12.62
CA GLY A 276 -3.65 14.33 12.93
C GLY A 276 -4.11 15.14 11.72
N ASP A 277 -4.91 16.17 11.96
CA ASP A 277 -5.28 17.13 10.93
C ASP A 277 -4.00 17.73 10.33
N ASN A 278 -3.95 17.82 9.00
CA ASN A 278 -2.71 18.17 8.31
C ASN A 278 -2.32 19.63 8.62
N ALA A 279 -1.16 19.79 9.24
CA ALA A 279 -0.51 21.07 9.53
C ALA A 279 0.88 21.17 8.90
N LYS A 280 1.32 20.14 8.15
CA LYS A 280 2.59 20.10 7.41
C LYS A 280 2.47 20.68 5.98
N GLY A 281 1.27 21.00 5.53
CA GLY A 281 1.01 21.42 4.15
C GLY A 281 1.27 20.30 3.14
N PRO A 282 1.46 20.64 1.85
CA PRO A 282 1.68 19.64 0.78
C PRO A 282 3.03 18.92 0.89
N TYR A 283 4.09 19.65 1.25
CA TYR A 283 5.47 19.16 1.13
C TYR A 283 6.14 18.78 2.45
N GLY A 284 5.57 19.20 3.59
CA GLY A 284 6.20 18.96 4.88
C GLY A 284 6.30 17.48 5.23
N ARG A 285 7.48 17.08 5.70
CA ARG A 285 7.76 15.78 6.33
C ARG A 285 8.75 15.97 7.47
N HIS A 286 8.77 15.02 8.38
CA HIS A 286 9.86 14.88 9.33
C HIS A 286 11.12 14.39 8.60
N THR A 287 12.27 15.01 8.90
CA THR A 287 13.58 14.58 8.40
C THR A 287 14.25 13.73 9.48
N PRO A 288 14.70 12.51 9.16
CA PRO A 288 15.34 11.61 10.10
C PRO A 288 16.53 12.25 10.83
N LEU A 289 16.61 12.03 12.15
CA LEU A 289 17.72 12.51 12.98
C LEU A 289 18.66 11.38 13.40
N LEU A 290 18.15 10.15 13.49
CA LEU A 290 18.90 8.98 13.95
C LEU A 290 19.11 7.93 12.86
N LEU A 291 18.11 7.70 12.00
CA LEU A 291 18.27 6.88 10.80
C LEU A 291 18.89 7.71 9.66
N THR A 292 20.12 8.17 9.89
CA THR A 292 20.88 8.94 8.89
C THR A 292 21.38 8.03 7.75
N PRO A 293 21.77 8.59 6.59
CA PRO A 293 22.34 7.80 5.51
C PRO A 293 23.52 6.92 5.95
N GLU A 294 24.39 7.42 6.82
CA GLU A 294 25.56 6.69 7.32
C GLU A 294 25.17 5.51 8.22
N VAL A 295 24.14 5.69 9.06
CA VAL A 295 23.60 4.60 9.90
C VAL A 295 22.96 3.52 9.05
N ILE A 296 22.19 3.93 8.04
CA ILE A 296 21.54 3.02 7.08
C ILE A 296 22.60 2.24 6.30
N GLU A 297 23.64 2.91 5.79
CA GLU A 297 24.76 2.28 5.08
C GLU A 297 25.46 1.25 5.97
N GLY A 298 25.76 1.59 7.22
CA GLY A 298 26.38 0.65 8.17
C GLY A 298 25.52 -0.60 8.43
N PHE A 299 24.19 -0.46 8.53
CA PHE A 299 23.29 -1.62 8.60
C PHE A 299 23.33 -2.46 7.31
N ARG A 300 23.41 -1.82 6.15
CA ARG A 300 23.46 -2.50 4.86
C ARG A 300 24.75 -3.24 4.63
N GLU A 301 25.90 -2.64 4.94
CA GLU A 301 27.20 -3.30 4.84
C GLU A 301 27.24 -4.57 5.70
N ARG A 302 26.70 -4.50 6.91
CA ARG A 302 26.59 -5.66 7.81
C ARG A 302 25.63 -6.73 7.28
N ALA A 303 24.47 -6.35 6.76
CA ALA A 303 23.55 -7.32 6.14
C ALA A 303 24.20 -8.01 4.94
N ASP A 304 24.88 -7.25 4.08
CA ASP A 304 25.53 -7.77 2.87
C ASP A 304 26.77 -8.63 3.19
N SER A 305 27.38 -8.49 4.38
CA SER A 305 28.46 -9.35 4.90
C SER A 305 27.98 -10.58 5.69
N GLY A 306 26.67 -10.76 5.87
CA GLY A 306 26.09 -11.90 6.59
C GLY A 306 25.85 -11.66 8.09
N GLU A 307 26.02 -10.44 8.58
CA GLU A 307 25.79 -10.02 9.97
C GLU A 307 24.58 -9.08 10.07
N ALA A 308 23.48 -9.46 9.40
CA ALA A 308 22.27 -8.64 9.29
C ALA A 308 21.73 -8.21 10.67
N PRO A 309 21.34 -6.94 10.84
CA PRO A 309 20.89 -6.41 12.13
C PRO A 309 19.58 -7.02 12.59
N ASP A 310 19.36 -7.01 13.91
CA ASP A 310 18.05 -7.30 14.48
C ASP A 310 17.18 -6.04 14.54
N PHE A 311 15.97 -6.13 13.98
CA PHE A 311 15.05 -5.01 13.93
C PHE A 311 14.65 -4.50 15.31
N LEU A 312 14.36 -5.37 16.27
CA LEU A 312 13.87 -4.95 17.58
C LEU A 312 15.01 -4.43 18.47
N ALA A 313 16.19 -5.02 18.39
CA ALA A 313 17.32 -4.67 19.22
C ALA A 313 18.14 -3.48 18.70
N GLU A 314 18.21 -3.27 17.38
CA GLU A 314 19.14 -2.29 16.79
C GLU A 314 18.44 -1.17 16.02
N ILE A 315 17.37 -1.48 15.27
CA ILE A 315 16.68 -0.47 14.43
C ILE A 315 15.55 0.22 15.20
N TRP A 316 14.72 -0.56 15.89
CA TRP A 316 13.58 -0.06 16.65
C TRP A 316 13.95 0.99 17.70
N PRO A 317 15.04 0.85 18.48
CA PRO A 317 15.43 1.89 19.44
C PRO A 317 15.67 3.26 18.79
N LEU A 318 16.17 3.29 17.55
CA LEU A 318 16.35 4.54 16.80
C LEU A 318 15.00 5.14 16.39
N VAL A 319 14.11 4.32 15.84
CA VAL A 319 12.75 4.74 15.47
C VAL A 319 11.97 5.25 16.70
N ALA A 320 12.03 4.50 17.81
CA ALA A 320 11.36 4.82 19.06
C ALA A 320 11.87 6.14 19.64
N LYS A 321 13.20 6.29 19.72
CA LYS A 321 13.84 7.51 20.21
C LYS A 321 13.43 8.74 19.40
N GLU A 322 13.33 8.60 18.09
CA GLU A 322 13.00 9.71 17.22
C GLU A 322 11.53 10.16 17.38
N VAL A 323 10.61 9.21 17.47
CA VAL A 323 9.20 9.47 17.81
C VAL A 323 9.08 10.19 19.15
N GLU A 324 9.77 9.70 20.18
CA GLU A 324 9.77 10.29 21.52
C GLU A 324 10.37 11.68 21.54
N THR A 325 11.41 11.91 20.76
CA THR A 325 12.05 13.22 20.61
C THR A 325 11.07 14.24 20.04
N VAL A 326 10.35 13.88 18.97
CA VAL A 326 9.32 14.75 18.39
C VAL A 326 8.18 14.99 19.37
N TYR A 327 7.76 13.96 20.11
CA TYR A 327 6.74 14.10 21.15
C TYR A 327 7.15 15.13 22.21
N TYR A 328 8.33 14.98 22.83
CA TYR A 328 8.78 15.88 23.89
C TYR A 328 9.10 17.29 23.39
N GLY A 329 9.62 17.41 22.17
CA GLY A 329 9.83 18.71 21.52
C GLY A 329 8.52 19.46 21.31
N ALA A 330 7.48 18.79 20.81
CA ALA A 330 6.16 19.38 20.63
C ALA A 330 5.44 19.68 21.96
N LEU A 331 5.60 18.81 22.96
CA LEU A 331 5.00 18.98 24.29
C LEU A 331 5.56 20.20 25.03
N THR A 332 6.88 20.40 24.98
CA THR A 332 7.58 21.42 25.77
C THR A 332 7.87 22.71 25.00
N GLY A 333 7.96 22.63 23.67
CA GLY A 333 8.44 23.74 22.83
C GLY A 333 9.92 24.07 23.03
N ARG A 334 10.72 23.16 23.61
CA ARG A 334 12.11 23.40 24.02
C ARG A 334 13.12 22.67 23.15
N THR A 335 13.90 23.42 22.36
CA THR A 335 14.94 22.86 21.48
C THR A 335 16.12 22.28 22.26
N ASP A 336 16.45 22.85 23.42
CA ASP A 336 17.54 22.36 24.28
C ASP A 336 17.20 21.01 24.94
N LEU A 337 15.92 20.74 25.22
CA LEU A 337 15.49 19.39 25.60
C LEU A 337 15.69 18.40 24.46
N VAL A 338 15.27 18.75 23.24
CA VAL A 338 15.38 17.89 22.06
C VAL A 338 16.83 17.48 21.80
N GLU A 339 17.76 18.43 21.78
CA GLU A 339 19.19 18.17 21.58
C GLU A 339 19.77 17.25 22.66
N ARG A 340 19.47 17.53 23.93
CA ARG A 340 19.98 16.73 25.06
C ARG A 340 19.34 15.35 25.13
N PHE A 341 18.06 15.24 24.77
CA PHE A 341 17.35 13.97 24.76
C PHE A 341 17.92 13.06 23.67
N LEU A 342 18.13 13.56 22.46
CA LEU A 342 18.75 12.80 21.36
C LEU A 342 20.14 12.26 21.70
N ALA A 343 20.92 12.97 22.52
CA ALA A 343 22.25 12.53 22.96
C ALA A 343 22.24 11.36 23.95
N VAL A 344 21.08 10.99 24.49
CA VAL A 344 20.92 9.87 25.43
C VAL A 344 20.35 8.65 24.70
N PRO A 345 20.98 7.46 24.82
CA PRO A 345 20.45 6.24 24.20
C PRO A 345 19.02 5.90 24.67
N HIS A 346 18.21 5.34 23.76
CA HIS A 346 16.85 4.91 24.05
C HIS A 346 16.80 3.92 25.22
N GLY A 347 15.95 4.19 26.21
CA GLY A 347 15.76 3.34 27.40
C GLY A 347 16.81 3.54 28.49
N ASP A 348 17.75 4.48 28.33
CA ASP A 348 18.72 4.81 29.36
C ASP A 348 18.05 5.58 30.51
N PRO A 349 18.32 5.27 31.79
CA PRO A 349 17.72 5.97 32.94
C PRO A 349 17.93 7.49 32.95
N ARG A 350 18.96 8.00 32.25
CA ARG A 350 19.19 9.45 32.09
C ARG A 350 18.08 10.15 31.32
N GLU A 351 17.30 9.45 30.49
CA GLU A 351 16.12 10.00 29.83
C GLU A 351 15.11 10.50 30.87
N VAL A 352 14.84 9.70 31.90
CA VAL A 352 13.92 10.07 32.98
C VAL A 352 14.42 11.29 33.74
N ALA A 353 15.69 11.28 34.15
CA ALA A 353 16.30 12.41 34.88
C ALA A 353 16.25 13.72 34.06
N LEU A 354 16.45 13.62 32.75
CA LEU A 354 16.34 14.76 31.84
C LEU A 354 14.90 15.26 31.75
N LEU A 355 13.93 14.37 31.58
CA LEU A 355 12.51 14.75 31.54
C LEU A 355 12.05 15.40 32.86
N ASP A 356 12.54 14.94 34.01
CA ASP A 356 12.32 15.56 35.32
C ASP A 356 12.89 16.99 35.38
N GLU A 357 14.11 17.20 34.89
CA GLU A 357 14.75 18.53 34.84
C GLU A 357 13.93 19.55 34.03
N PHE A 358 13.31 19.09 32.93
CA PHE A 358 12.47 19.92 32.07
C PHE A 358 11.00 19.98 32.51
N GLY A 359 10.65 19.38 33.65
CA GLY A 359 9.31 19.45 34.23
C GLY A 359 8.26 18.60 33.52
N VAL A 360 8.66 17.57 32.76
CA VAL A 360 7.72 16.64 32.10
C VAL A 360 7.21 15.63 33.12
N GLY A 361 5.94 15.78 33.52
CA GLY A 361 5.31 14.96 34.55
C GLY A 361 5.20 13.50 34.13
N ALA A 362 5.20 12.57 35.10
CA ALA A 362 5.15 11.13 34.83
C ALA A 362 3.95 10.69 33.96
N GLY A 363 2.80 11.37 34.08
CA GLY A 363 1.62 11.11 33.26
C GLY A 363 1.73 11.58 31.81
N GLU A 364 2.62 12.54 31.53
CA GLU A 364 2.87 13.09 30.20
C GLU A 364 3.97 12.34 29.45
N ARG A 365 4.70 11.45 30.13
CA ARG A 365 5.78 10.68 29.51
C ARG A 365 5.24 9.68 28.50
N TRP A 366 5.96 9.57 27.38
CA TRP A 366 5.67 8.58 26.35
C TRP A 366 5.79 7.17 26.90
N CYS A 367 4.90 6.28 26.47
CA CYS A 367 4.89 4.89 26.88
C CYS A 367 4.42 4.02 25.72
N TRP A 368 5.34 3.28 25.09
CA TRP A 368 5.03 2.41 23.96
C TRP A 368 3.99 1.33 24.29
N ASP A 369 4.00 0.80 25.51
CA ASP A 369 3.01 -0.19 25.95
C ASP A 369 1.60 0.41 25.97
N ARG A 370 1.44 1.63 26.48
CA ARG A 370 0.16 2.35 26.49
C ARG A 370 -0.26 2.77 25.09
N ILE A 371 0.66 3.21 24.24
CA ILE A 371 0.37 3.58 22.85
C ILE A 371 -0.06 2.37 22.02
N ALA A 372 0.59 1.22 22.20
CA ALA A 372 0.24 -0.02 21.53
C ALA A 372 -1.04 -0.64 22.11
N ARG A 373 -1.25 -0.59 23.43
CA ARG A 373 -2.41 -1.15 24.13
C ARG A 373 -3.03 -0.06 25.02
N PRO A 374 -3.94 0.78 24.47
CA PRO A 374 -4.48 1.94 25.19
C PRO A 374 -5.23 1.62 26.49
N TYR A 375 -5.83 0.43 26.59
CA TYR A 375 -6.49 -0.04 27.81
C TYR A 375 -5.51 -0.57 28.86
N GLY A 376 -4.22 -0.72 28.54
CA GLY A 376 -3.18 -1.19 29.47
C GLY A 376 -3.58 -2.48 30.18
N GLU A 377 -3.46 -2.48 31.49
CA GLU A 377 -3.83 -3.59 32.38
C GLU A 377 -5.28 -3.52 32.89
N ARG A 378 -6.11 -2.60 32.38
CA ARG A 378 -7.50 -2.48 32.82
C ARG A 378 -8.26 -3.78 32.54
N GLU A 379 -8.99 -4.24 33.54
CA GLU A 379 -9.97 -5.31 33.42
C GLU A 379 -11.37 -4.71 33.24
N PHE A 380 -12.16 -5.29 32.35
CA PHE A 380 -13.53 -4.86 32.10
C PHE A 380 -14.48 -5.92 32.63
N ALA A 381 -15.39 -5.54 33.54
CA ALA A 381 -16.32 -6.50 34.15
C ALA A 381 -17.47 -6.90 33.22
N ASP A 382 -17.82 -6.03 32.27
CA ASP A 382 -18.97 -6.18 31.39
C ASP A 382 -18.82 -5.34 30.10
N PRO A 383 -19.66 -5.56 29.07
CA PRO A 383 -19.59 -4.82 27.81
C PRO A 383 -19.87 -3.32 27.95
N GLY A 384 -20.62 -2.90 28.97
CA GLY A 384 -20.92 -1.50 29.24
C GLY A 384 -19.69 -0.72 29.68
N GLN A 385 -18.86 -1.29 30.57
CA GLN A 385 -17.59 -0.69 30.98
C GLN A 385 -16.61 -0.57 29.81
N TRP A 386 -16.50 -1.61 29.00
CA TRP A 386 -15.69 -1.59 27.79
C TRP A 386 -16.15 -0.50 26.81
N ARG A 387 -17.45 -0.42 26.54
CA ARG A 387 -18.04 0.60 25.65
C ARG A 387 -17.80 2.01 26.17
N ALA A 388 -17.99 2.25 27.47
CA ALA A 388 -17.75 3.56 28.08
C ALA A 388 -16.28 3.99 27.92
N TRP A 389 -15.34 3.09 28.23
CA TRP A 389 -13.92 3.35 28.03
C TRP A 389 -13.55 3.60 26.57
N LEU A 390 -14.09 2.80 25.64
CA LEU A 390 -13.81 2.95 24.22
C LEU A 390 -14.32 4.30 23.70
N LEU A 391 -15.52 4.73 24.13
CA LEU A 391 -16.06 6.04 23.77
C LEU A 391 -15.15 7.17 24.25
N GLU A 392 -14.70 7.13 25.51
CA GLU A 392 -13.72 8.10 26.05
C GLU A 392 -12.43 8.13 25.21
N TYR A 393 -11.88 6.96 24.90
CA TYR A 393 -10.67 6.84 24.09
C TYR A 393 -10.84 7.42 22.68
N LEU A 394 -11.98 7.16 22.01
CA LEU A 394 -12.24 7.68 20.66
C LEU A 394 -12.46 9.21 20.67
N HIS A 395 -13.05 9.76 21.73
CA HIS A 395 -13.15 11.20 21.92
C HIS A 395 -11.77 11.83 22.08
N GLU A 396 -10.93 11.29 22.96
CA GLU A 396 -9.55 11.75 23.15
C GLU A 396 -8.74 11.66 21.85
N ASP A 397 -8.85 10.55 21.11
CA ASP A 397 -8.16 10.36 19.83
C ASP A 397 -8.54 11.42 18.80
N ALA A 398 -9.83 11.78 18.72
CA ALA A 398 -10.32 12.84 17.85
C ALA A 398 -9.85 14.24 18.31
N GLU A 399 -9.81 14.51 19.61
CA GLU A 399 -9.29 15.77 20.15
C GLU A 399 -7.79 15.93 19.86
N GLN A 400 -7.01 14.88 20.09
CA GLN A 400 -5.58 14.84 19.75
C GLN A 400 -5.36 15.03 18.25
N ALA A 401 -6.20 14.43 17.41
CA ALA A 401 -6.16 14.66 15.96
C ALA A 401 -6.42 16.11 15.57
N ALA A 402 -7.32 16.81 16.27
CA ALA A 402 -7.63 18.22 16.00
C ALA A 402 -6.48 19.19 16.36
N LEU A 403 -5.55 18.79 17.24
CA LEU A 403 -4.33 19.56 17.52
C LEU A 403 -3.34 19.57 16.33
N GLY A 404 -3.55 18.68 15.36
CA GLY A 404 -2.79 18.58 14.13
C GLY A 404 -1.46 17.82 14.25
N ASN A 405 -0.88 17.44 13.12
CA ASN A 405 0.35 16.62 13.05
C ASN A 405 1.68 17.40 13.16
N VAL A 406 1.64 18.60 13.77
CA VAL A 406 2.82 19.43 14.04
C VAL A 406 2.78 19.93 15.49
N ARG A 407 1.72 20.68 15.86
CA ARG A 407 1.56 21.24 17.21
C ARG A 407 1.03 20.23 18.23
N GLY A 408 0.23 19.26 17.80
CA GLY A 408 -0.28 18.20 18.67
C GLY A 408 0.81 17.17 18.98
N PRO A 409 1.30 17.04 20.23
CA PRO A 409 2.48 16.21 20.52
C PRO A 409 2.30 14.75 20.12
N LEU A 410 1.16 14.14 20.48
CA LEU A 410 0.87 12.75 20.16
C LEU A 410 0.83 12.50 18.64
N LYS A 411 0.09 13.32 17.89
CA LYS A 411 -0.11 13.10 16.45
C LYS A 411 1.10 13.52 15.63
N ALA A 412 1.88 14.50 16.06
CA ALA A 412 3.18 14.81 15.47
C ALA A 412 4.12 13.61 15.61
N ALA A 413 4.21 13.02 16.80
CA ALA A 413 5.05 11.86 17.07
C ALA A 413 4.64 10.63 16.26
N LEU A 414 3.34 10.30 16.19
CA LEU A 414 2.87 9.16 15.39
C LEU A 414 3.05 9.37 13.88
N ASP A 415 3.02 10.62 13.40
CA ASP A 415 3.26 10.94 11.98
C ASP A 415 4.73 10.70 11.57
N VAL A 416 5.68 10.69 12.53
CA VAL A 416 7.08 10.29 12.30
C VAL A 416 7.16 8.86 11.77
N LEU A 417 6.37 7.93 12.31
CA LEU A 417 6.34 6.53 11.81
C LEU A 417 5.92 6.43 10.34
N ARG A 418 5.09 7.37 9.86
CA ARG A 418 4.76 7.47 8.44
C ARG A 418 5.91 8.06 7.63
N ASP A 419 6.54 9.11 8.16
CA ASP A 419 7.60 9.84 7.46
C ASP A 419 8.93 9.08 7.42
N LEU A 420 9.19 8.14 8.34
CA LEU A 420 10.38 7.27 8.39
C LEU A 420 10.30 6.02 7.49
N ARG A 421 9.21 5.84 6.72
CA ARG A 421 9.03 4.59 5.95
C ARG A 421 10.08 4.39 4.87
N ASN A 422 10.56 5.47 4.26
CA ASN A 422 11.58 5.37 3.22
C ASN A 422 12.91 4.89 3.82
N GLU A 423 13.27 5.45 4.97
CA GLU A 423 14.51 5.12 5.67
C GLU A 423 14.48 3.68 6.20
N ILE A 424 13.35 3.23 6.74
CA ILE A 424 13.18 1.85 7.16
C ILE A 424 13.31 0.90 5.96
N ARG A 425 12.72 1.21 4.80
CA ARG A 425 12.87 0.39 3.57
C ARG A 425 14.33 0.25 3.16
N LEU A 426 15.09 1.36 3.19
CA LEU A 426 16.51 1.35 2.86
C LEU A 426 17.30 0.40 3.76
N VAL A 427 16.85 0.15 4.99
CA VAL A 427 17.46 -0.86 5.87
C VAL A 427 16.94 -2.27 5.56
N VAL A 428 15.61 -2.48 5.56
CA VAL A 428 15.00 -3.83 5.69
C VAL A 428 14.72 -4.56 4.38
N ASP A 429 14.67 -3.86 3.25
CA ASP A 429 14.36 -4.46 1.95
C ASP A 429 15.51 -5.38 1.47
N HIS A 430 15.22 -6.32 0.56
CA HIS A 430 16.26 -7.19 -0.05
C HIS A 430 17.19 -7.88 0.96
N GLY A 431 16.61 -8.59 1.93
CA GLY A 431 17.36 -9.36 2.92
C GLY A 431 18.12 -8.51 3.94
N GLY A 432 17.66 -7.29 4.22
CA GLY A 432 18.32 -6.37 5.17
C GLY A 432 18.24 -6.76 6.65
N LEU A 433 17.52 -7.84 6.97
CA LEU A 433 17.36 -8.38 8.32
C LEU A 433 17.60 -9.89 8.26
N SER A 434 17.97 -10.50 9.38
CA SER A 434 17.90 -11.97 9.47
C SER A 434 16.47 -12.47 9.30
N GLY A 435 16.28 -13.69 8.79
CA GLY A 435 14.95 -14.27 8.57
C GLY A 435 14.11 -14.36 9.86
N ALA A 436 14.74 -14.62 11.00
CA ALA A 436 14.07 -14.64 12.30
C ALA A 436 13.56 -13.25 12.70
N SER A 437 14.39 -12.22 12.56
CA SER A 437 14.04 -10.83 12.89
C SER A 437 12.97 -10.29 11.92
N ARG A 438 13.12 -10.60 10.63
CA ARG A 438 12.12 -10.27 9.60
C ARG A 438 10.74 -10.81 9.99
N ARG A 439 10.65 -12.11 10.28
CA ARG A 439 9.38 -12.78 10.62
C ARG A 439 8.79 -12.28 11.94
N ALA A 440 9.57 -12.24 13.01
CA ALA A 440 9.07 -11.97 14.34
C ALA A 440 8.86 -10.47 14.61
N HIS A 441 9.84 -9.66 14.25
CA HIS A 441 9.89 -8.25 14.63
C HIS A 441 9.29 -7.36 13.55
N LEU A 442 9.67 -7.50 12.27
CA LEU A 442 9.12 -6.64 11.22
C LEU A 442 7.69 -7.04 10.83
N ASP A 443 7.48 -8.26 10.35
CA ASP A 443 6.19 -8.66 9.77
C ASP A 443 5.09 -8.83 10.83
N ARG A 444 5.38 -9.54 11.93
CA ARG A 444 4.37 -9.90 12.94
C ARG A 444 4.13 -8.84 14.02
N TRP A 445 5.09 -7.95 14.26
CA TRP A 445 5.00 -6.96 15.34
C TRP A 445 4.98 -5.52 14.82
N TYR A 446 6.04 -5.05 14.16
CA TYR A 446 6.18 -3.65 13.78
C TYR A 446 5.23 -3.24 12.67
N THR A 447 5.08 -4.03 11.61
CA THR A 447 4.17 -3.73 10.48
C THR A 447 2.72 -3.50 10.94
N PRO A 448 2.09 -4.40 11.73
CA PRO A 448 0.74 -4.15 12.25
C PRO A 448 0.68 -3.05 13.30
N LEU A 449 1.76 -2.79 14.06
CA LEU A 449 1.82 -1.66 14.99
C LEU A 449 1.86 -0.32 14.24
N ASN A 450 2.76 -0.19 13.27
CA ASN A 450 2.88 0.97 12.38
C ASN A 450 1.56 1.24 11.65
N ALA A 451 0.89 0.20 11.15
CA ALA A 451 -0.41 0.37 10.50
C ALA A 451 -1.48 0.93 11.46
N PHE A 452 -1.57 0.39 12.68
CA PHE A 452 -2.49 0.86 13.70
C PHE A 452 -2.25 2.32 14.11
N LEU A 453 -0.98 2.75 14.18
CA LEU A 453 -0.57 4.04 14.69
C LEU A 453 -0.52 5.17 13.64
N SER A 454 -0.13 4.88 12.40
CA SER A 454 0.24 5.90 11.42
C SER A 454 -0.54 5.85 10.09
N ILE A 455 -1.32 4.79 9.84
CA ILE A 455 -2.08 4.60 8.59
C ILE A 455 -3.57 4.92 8.74
N GLY A 456 -4.05 5.20 9.95
CA GLY A 456 -5.47 5.28 10.26
C GLY A 456 -6.29 6.34 9.51
N PRO A 457 -7.60 6.41 9.81
CA PRO A 457 -8.54 7.17 9.02
C PRO A 457 -8.46 8.68 9.30
N PRO A 458 -9.13 9.52 8.49
CA PRO A 458 -9.37 10.92 8.85
C PRO A 458 -10.11 11.03 10.19
N ARG A 459 -9.83 12.08 10.97
CA ARG A 459 -10.50 12.36 12.26
C ARG A 459 -12.02 12.21 12.20
N ARG A 460 -12.65 12.68 11.13
CA ARG A 460 -14.11 12.58 10.94
C ARG A 460 -14.64 11.15 11.06
N ARG A 461 -13.85 10.13 10.69
CA ARG A 461 -14.26 8.71 10.79
C ARG A 461 -14.29 8.21 12.21
N ILE A 462 -13.41 8.73 13.07
CA ILE A 462 -13.45 8.45 14.50
C ILE A 462 -14.68 9.14 15.11
N GLU A 463 -14.95 10.40 14.76
CA GLU A 463 -16.18 11.09 15.19
C GLU A 463 -17.46 10.35 14.73
N GLU A 464 -17.47 9.83 13.50
CA GLU A 464 -18.57 9.03 12.94
C GLU A 464 -18.73 7.70 13.71
N LEU A 465 -17.65 6.97 13.95
CA LEU A 465 -17.67 5.73 14.75
C LEU A 465 -18.22 5.98 16.16
N THR A 466 -17.76 7.03 16.83
CA THR A 466 -18.26 7.41 18.15
C THR A 466 -19.77 7.66 18.13
N ALA A 467 -20.26 8.41 17.13
CA ALA A 467 -21.70 8.66 16.99
C ALA A 467 -22.52 7.39 16.70
N LEU A 468 -21.96 6.40 15.99
CA LEU A 468 -22.60 5.11 15.72
C LEU A 468 -22.68 4.25 16.98
N LEU A 469 -21.61 4.22 17.79
CA LEU A 469 -21.58 3.56 19.08
C LEU A 469 -22.61 4.18 20.03
N GLU A 470 -22.64 5.51 20.16
CA GLU A 470 -23.65 6.22 20.98
C GLU A 470 -25.09 5.91 20.54
N ALA A 471 -25.33 5.84 19.23
CA ALA A 471 -26.65 5.54 18.67
C ALA A 471 -27.07 4.06 18.79
N GLY A 472 -26.18 3.17 19.23
CA GLY A 472 -26.45 1.74 19.37
C GLY A 472 -26.59 0.99 18.04
N VAL A 473 -26.12 1.59 16.94
CA VAL A 473 -26.12 0.97 15.60
C VAL A 473 -25.02 -0.09 15.49
N MET A 474 -23.92 0.12 16.22
CA MET A 474 -22.84 -0.85 16.29
C MET A 474 -22.30 -1.03 17.70
N GLU A 475 -21.64 -2.16 17.94
CA GLU A 475 -20.88 -2.46 19.15
C GLU A 475 -19.49 -3.02 18.79
N VAL A 476 -18.47 -2.66 19.57
CA VAL A 476 -17.15 -3.30 19.49
C VAL A 476 -17.02 -4.27 20.66
N LEU A 477 -16.79 -5.55 20.38
CA LEU A 477 -16.92 -6.62 21.37
C LEU A 477 -15.79 -6.66 22.41
N GLY A 478 -14.62 -6.12 22.05
CA GLY A 478 -13.44 -6.13 22.91
C GLY A 478 -12.17 -6.64 22.21
N PRO A 479 -11.06 -6.71 22.93
CA PRO A 479 -9.80 -7.26 22.44
C PRO A 479 -9.84 -8.78 22.28
N ARG A 480 -8.86 -9.31 21.52
CA ARG A 480 -8.74 -10.75 21.24
C ARG A 480 -10.05 -11.38 20.76
N LEU A 481 -10.69 -10.75 19.76
CA LEU A 481 -11.92 -11.27 19.14
C LEU A 481 -11.77 -12.77 18.84
N ASP A 482 -12.65 -13.55 19.45
CA ASP A 482 -12.83 -14.97 19.18
C ASP A 482 -14.13 -15.18 18.40
N VAL A 483 -14.09 -16.08 17.42
CA VAL A 483 -15.24 -16.42 16.58
C VAL A 483 -15.33 -17.93 16.48
N ARG A 484 -16.43 -18.48 16.97
CA ARG A 484 -16.69 -19.92 17.01
C ARG A 484 -17.98 -20.28 16.31
N ASP A 485 -18.00 -21.48 15.76
CA ASP A 485 -19.21 -22.06 15.17
C ASP A 485 -20.26 -22.31 16.27
N GLY A 486 -21.51 -21.93 16.03
CA GLY A 486 -22.65 -22.20 16.91
C GLY A 486 -23.88 -22.64 16.12
N PRO A 487 -24.94 -23.18 16.74
CA PRO A 487 -26.07 -23.76 15.99
C PRO A 487 -26.69 -22.76 15.00
N ALA A 488 -26.49 -22.98 13.69
CA ALA A 488 -26.92 -22.11 12.59
C ALA A 488 -26.55 -20.62 12.78
N ALA A 489 -25.38 -20.33 13.34
CA ALA A 489 -24.83 -18.98 13.51
C ALA A 489 -23.32 -19.06 13.80
N TRP A 490 -22.65 -17.90 13.82
CA TRP A 490 -21.40 -17.77 14.57
C TRP A 490 -21.68 -17.13 15.93
N VAL A 491 -20.86 -17.49 16.92
CA VAL A 491 -20.80 -16.77 18.19
C VAL A 491 -19.47 -16.03 18.24
N ALA A 492 -19.54 -14.72 18.43
CA ALA A 492 -18.38 -13.87 18.57
C ALA A 492 -18.32 -13.30 19.98
N SER A 493 -17.13 -13.22 20.55
CA SER A 493 -16.92 -12.65 21.90
C SER A 493 -15.49 -12.16 22.08
N SER A 494 -15.27 -11.44 23.17
CA SER A 494 -13.95 -11.12 23.69
C SER A 494 -13.76 -11.84 25.04
N PRO A 495 -12.69 -12.61 25.22
CA PRO A 495 -12.38 -13.21 26.51
C PRO A 495 -11.98 -12.17 27.59
N ASP A 496 -11.68 -10.93 27.19
CA ASP A 496 -11.35 -9.83 28.11
C ASP A 496 -12.59 -9.03 28.56
N VAL A 497 -13.75 -9.31 27.98
CA VAL A 497 -15.00 -8.60 28.26
C VAL A 497 -16.09 -9.63 28.52
N PRO A 498 -16.27 -10.07 29.78
CA PRO A 498 -17.28 -11.05 30.15
C PRO A 498 -18.69 -10.60 29.70
N GLY A 499 -19.47 -11.53 29.15
CA GLY A 499 -20.82 -11.24 28.65
C GLY A 499 -20.87 -10.54 27.28
N SER A 500 -19.75 -10.47 26.56
CA SER A 500 -19.67 -9.92 25.19
C SER A 500 -20.17 -10.87 24.09
N ASP A 501 -20.64 -12.08 24.43
CA ASP A 501 -21.12 -13.06 23.46
C ASP A 501 -22.29 -12.54 22.62
N VAL A 502 -22.10 -12.54 21.30
CA VAL A 502 -23.13 -12.18 20.33
C VAL A 502 -23.27 -13.26 19.27
N ARG A 503 -24.51 -13.53 18.86
CA ARG A 503 -24.82 -14.46 17.78
C ARG A 503 -25.02 -13.68 16.49
N VAL A 504 -24.33 -14.06 15.43
CA VAL A 504 -24.37 -13.38 14.12
C VAL A 504 -24.64 -14.38 12.99
N THR A 505 -25.33 -13.93 11.95
CA THR A 505 -25.63 -14.74 10.74
C THR A 505 -24.82 -14.32 9.53
N THR A 506 -24.13 -13.18 9.63
CA THR A 506 -23.24 -12.67 8.60
C THR A 506 -21.87 -12.36 9.21
N LEU A 507 -20.82 -12.91 8.62
CA LEU A 507 -19.42 -12.66 8.96
C LEU A 507 -18.73 -11.99 7.77
N ILE A 508 -18.13 -10.82 8.00
CA ILE A 508 -17.39 -10.07 6.98
C ILE A 508 -15.96 -9.88 7.45
N GLU A 509 -15.01 -10.32 6.62
CA GLU A 509 -13.59 -10.03 6.79
C GLU A 509 -13.31 -8.57 6.42
N ALA A 510 -13.31 -7.68 7.42
CA ALA A 510 -13.10 -6.26 7.24
C ALA A 510 -11.61 -5.91 7.06
N ARG A 511 -10.94 -6.60 6.13
CA ARG A 511 -9.52 -6.48 5.79
C ARG A 511 -9.27 -6.85 4.32
N LEU A 512 -8.13 -6.44 3.78
CA LEU A 512 -7.68 -6.92 2.48
C LEU A 512 -6.95 -8.26 2.65
N PRO A 513 -6.92 -9.11 1.60
CA PRO A 513 -5.95 -10.20 1.52
C PRO A 513 -4.53 -9.65 1.63
N GLU A 514 -3.68 -10.34 2.39
CA GLU A 514 -2.25 -10.07 2.39
C GLU A 514 -1.65 -10.55 1.06
N PRO A 515 -0.76 -9.79 0.41
CA PRO A 515 -0.06 -10.26 -0.78
C PRO A 515 0.80 -11.47 -0.43
N ASP A 516 0.50 -12.62 -1.04
CA ASP A 516 1.30 -13.83 -0.90
C ASP A 516 1.21 -14.64 -2.20
N LEU A 517 2.35 -14.75 -2.90
CA LEU A 517 2.49 -15.47 -4.16
C LEU A 517 2.08 -16.94 -4.02
N ARG A 518 2.27 -17.56 -2.85
CA ARG A 518 2.01 -18.99 -2.61
C ARG A 518 0.52 -19.32 -2.62
N CYS A 519 -0.32 -18.34 -2.30
CA CYS A 519 -1.78 -18.47 -2.32
C CYS A 519 -2.43 -17.46 -3.26
N THR A 520 -1.73 -16.94 -4.27
CA THR A 520 -2.34 -16.04 -5.25
C THR A 520 -3.43 -16.74 -6.06
N ALA A 521 -4.54 -16.03 -6.30
CA ALA A 521 -5.58 -16.44 -7.25
C ALA A 521 -5.48 -15.67 -8.57
N ASP A 522 -4.42 -14.89 -8.77
CA ASP A 522 -4.09 -14.30 -10.07
C ASP A 522 -3.54 -15.38 -11.01
N GLN A 523 -4.22 -15.60 -12.14
CA GLN A 523 -3.90 -16.71 -13.06
C GLN A 523 -2.47 -16.62 -13.63
N LEU A 524 -2.00 -15.41 -13.95
CA LEU A 524 -0.67 -15.19 -14.50
C LEU A 524 0.41 -15.55 -13.48
N LEU A 525 0.34 -15.00 -12.27
CA LEU A 525 1.34 -15.27 -11.24
C LEU A 525 1.27 -16.71 -10.72
N ALA A 526 0.08 -17.28 -10.55
CA ALA A 526 -0.09 -18.67 -10.13
C ALA A 526 0.55 -19.63 -11.13
N ARG A 527 0.40 -19.35 -12.43
CA ARG A 527 1.00 -20.15 -13.50
C ARG A 527 2.52 -19.99 -13.57
N LEU A 528 3.02 -18.75 -13.51
CA LEU A 528 4.47 -18.50 -13.46
C LEU A 528 5.13 -19.22 -12.28
N LEU A 529 4.49 -19.22 -11.11
CA LEU A 529 4.98 -19.97 -9.95
C LEU A 529 4.99 -21.48 -10.22
N ALA A 530 3.89 -22.04 -10.73
CA ALA A 530 3.76 -23.46 -10.99
C ALA A 530 4.77 -23.98 -12.04
N GLU A 531 5.04 -23.18 -13.07
CA GLU A 531 6.01 -23.49 -14.13
C GLU A 531 7.45 -23.17 -13.70
N GLY A 532 7.64 -22.43 -12.59
CA GLY A 532 8.94 -22.04 -12.04
C GLY A 532 9.53 -20.78 -12.66
N GLY A 533 8.77 -20.03 -13.44
CA GLY A 533 9.16 -18.73 -14.01
C GLY A 533 9.22 -17.59 -12.99
N CYS A 534 8.76 -17.82 -11.75
CA CYS A 534 9.03 -16.98 -10.58
C CYS A 534 9.12 -17.84 -9.31
N ARG A 535 9.55 -17.24 -8.20
CA ARG A 535 9.52 -17.85 -6.86
C ARG A 535 9.13 -16.87 -5.75
N PRO A 536 8.73 -17.35 -4.57
CA PRO A 536 8.58 -16.52 -3.39
C PRO A 536 9.95 -16.00 -2.91
N HIS A 537 10.01 -14.75 -2.49
CA HIS A 537 11.19 -14.18 -1.87
C HIS A 537 11.45 -14.83 -0.51
N THR A 538 12.73 -15.11 -0.24
CA THR A 538 13.17 -15.84 0.96
C THR A 538 14.33 -15.10 1.63
N VAL A 539 14.31 -15.03 2.96
CA VAL A 539 15.39 -14.50 3.80
C VAL A 539 15.72 -15.51 4.89
N ASP A 540 16.93 -16.07 4.89
CA ASP A 540 17.37 -17.14 5.82
C ASP A 540 16.34 -18.28 6.02
N GLY A 541 15.76 -18.75 4.92
CA GLY A 541 14.75 -19.81 4.92
C GLY A 541 13.33 -19.38 5.31
N TYR A 542 13.10 -18.10 5.63
CA TYR A 542 11.77 -17.54 5.80
C TYR A 542 11.24 -16.96 4.49
N GLU A 543 10.17 -17.55 3.96
CA GLU A 543 9.45 -17.03 2.79
C GLU A 543 8.55 -15.85 3.19
N THR A 544 8.78 -14.69 2.57
CA THR A 544 8.05 -13.45 2.89
C THR A 544 6.72 -13.31 2.13
N GLY A 545 6.47 -14.16 1.14
CA GLY A 545 5.26 -14.15 0.30
C GLY A 545 5.35 -13.25 -0.95
N GLY A 546 6.30 -12.32 -1.00
CA GLY A 546 6.50 -11.48 -2.19
C GLY A 546 7.05 -12.24 -3.40
N VAL A 547 6.76 -11.76 -4.61
CA VAL A 547 7.42 -12.20 -5.83
C VAL A 547 8.89 -11.78 -5.79
N ASP A 548 9.80 -12.75 -5.90
CA ASP A 548 11.24 -12.50 -5.81
C ASP A 548 11.76 -11.73 -7.01
N VAL A 549 12.53 -10.67 -6.73
CA VAL A 549 13.10 -9.76 -7.71
C VAL A 549 14.48 -9.31 -7.27
N THR A 550 15.33 -8.95 -8.23
CA THR A 550 16.60 -8.29 -7.92
C THR A 550 16.37 -6.95 -7.21
N ARG A 551 17.44 -6.34 -6.66
CA ARG A 551 17.46 -4.87 -6.45
C ARG A 551 17.11 -4.14 -7.75
N ARG A 552 16.88 -2.81 -7.70
CA ARG A 552 16.60 -1.98 -8.89
C ARG A 552 17.48 -2.44 -10.07
N PRO A 553 16.89 -2.85 -11.21
CA PRO A 553 15.56 -2.50 -11.72
C PRO A 553 14.46 -3.57 -11.50
N TYR A 554 14.56 -4.44 -10.49
CA TYR A 554 13.50 -5.41 -10.12
C TYR A 554 13.19 -6.46 -11.19
N ARG A 555 14.25 -7.10 -11.69
CA ARG A 555 14.14 -8.23 -12.60
C ARG A 555 13.60 -9.43 -11.85
N LEU A 556 12.66 -10.15 -12.47
CA LEU A 556 12.04 -11.35 -11.91
C LEU A 556 13.11 -12.43 -11.70
N ILE A 557 13.04 -13.14 -10.57
CA ILE A 557 13.92 -14.27 -10.25
C ILE A 557 13.11 -15.57 -10.32
N ASP A 558 13.63 -16.55 -11.05
CA ASP A 558 12.98 -17.85 -11.24
C ASP A 558 13.23 -18.81 -10.07
N ARG A 559 12.62 -20.01 -10.12
CA ARG A 559 12.77 -21.04 -9.07
C ARG A 559 14.22 -21.50 -8.86
N GLN A 560 15.06 -21.42 -9.89
CA GLN A 560 16.47 -21.79 -9.84
C GLN A 560 17.36 -20.64 -9.35
N GLY A 561 16.80 -19.45 -9.16
CA GLY A 561 17.55 -18.25 -8.78
C GLY A 561 18.15 -17.50 -9.96
N ALA A 562 17.79 -17.85 -11.19
CA ALA A 562 18.24 -17.12 -12.37
C ALA A 562 17.44 -15.82 -12.55
N VAL A 563 18.16 -14.75 -12.89
CA VAL A 563 17.58 -13.42 -13.11
C VAL A 563 17.08 -13.32 -14.55
N HIS A 564 15.82 -12.94 -14.73
CA HIS A 564 15.23 -12.83 -16.05
C HIS A 564 15.64 -11.53 -16.78
N ALA A 565 16.15 -11.65 -18.00
CA ALA A 565 16.64 -10.51 -18.79
C ALA A 565 15.53 -9.58 -19.32
N ARG A 566 14.28 -10.06 -19.37
CA ARG A 566 13.15 -9.35 -20.00
C ARG A 566 11.89 -9.22 -19.16
N ARG A 567 11.88 -9.72 -17.92
CA ARG A 567 10.71 -9.73 -17.03
C ARG A 567 11.02 -8.92 -15.80
N PHE A 568 10.12 -8.00 -15.48
CA PHE A 568 10.23 -7.11 -14.34
C PHE A 568 8.96 -7.22 -13.51
N ALA A 569 9.06 -7.11 -12.19
CA ALA A 569 7.90 -7.04 -11.32
C ALA A 569 8.10 -5.93 -10.28
N PHE A 570 7.11 -5.07 -10.11
CA PHE A 570 7.18 -4.00 -9.12
C PHE A 570 5.80 -3.66 -8.55
N GLY A 571 5.77 -3.12 -7.33
CA GLY A 571 4.53 -2.77 -6.63
C GLY A 571 4.04 -3.86 -5.69
N VAL A 572 2.72 -3.96 -5.52
CA VAL A 572 2.08 -4.82 -4.51
C VAL A 572 2.49 -6.31 -4.60
N PRO A 573 2.71 -6.90 -5.79
CA PRO A 573 3.20 -8.28 -5.88
C PRO A 573 4.58 -8.51 -5.25
N THR A 574 5.38 -7.46 -5.05
CA THR A 574 6.70 -7.57 -4.40
C THR A 574 6.67 -7.15 -2.92
N GLU A 575 5.49 -6.97 -2.33
CA GLU A 575 5.34 -6.83 -0.87
C GLU A 575 5.96 -8.05 -0.19
N GLY A 576 6.91 -7.83 0.71
CA GLY A 576 7.73 -8.90 1.29
C GLY A 576 9.18 -8.89 0.80
N VAL A 577 9.45 -8.42 -0.42
CA VAL A 577 10.78 -7.96 -0.85
C VAL A 577 10.98 -6.53 -0.39
N HIS A 578 9.96 -5.71 -0.68
CA HIS A 578 9.85 -4.32 -0.28
C HIS A 578 8.81 -4.18 0.84
N TRP A 579 9.09 -3.37 1.84
CA TRP A 579 8.17 -3.12 2.94
C TRP A 579 7.17 -2.01 2.63
N VAL A 580 5.87 -2.27 2.76
CA VAL A 580 4.77 -1.30 2.58
C VAL A 580 4.74 -0.73 1.15
N THR A 581 4.56 -1.59 0.17
CA THR A 581 4.49 -1.21 -1.25
C THR A 581 3.24 -0.38 -1.56
N ALA A 582 2.13 -0.58 -0.84
CA ALA A 582 0.82 0.06 -1.06
C ALA A 582 0.74 1.55 -0.63
N ALA A 583 1.80 2.32 -0.83
CA ALA A 583 1.81 3.76 -0.66
C ALA A 583 1.49 4.50 -1.98
N GLY A 584 0.87 5.68 -1.89
CA GLY A 584 0.71 6.61 -3.01
C GLY A 584 1.87 7.62 -3.05
N ALA A 585 2.11 8.21 -4.22
CA ALA A 585 3.14 9.24 -4.38
C ALA A 585 2.66 10.60 -3.84
N ARG A 586 3.59 11.33 -3.23
CA ARG A 586 3.40 12.65 -2.61
C ARG A 586 4.31 13.68 -3.30
N PRO A 587 3.85 14.92 -3.48
CA PRO A 587 4.71 16.00 -3.94
C PRO A 587 5.86 16.32 -2.97
N GLY A 588 7.00 16.74 -3.49
CA GLY A 588 8.15 17.25 -2.72
C GLY A 588 8.88 16.22 -1.87
N VAL A 589 8.65 14.92 -2.10
CA VAL A 589 9.39 13.83 -1.48
C VAL A 589 9.76 12.78 -2.53
N ASP A 590 10.91 12.13 -2.36
CA ASP A 590 11.29 10.96 -3.16
C ASP A 590 10.33 9.79 -2.91
N SER A 591 9.22 9.80 -3.65
CA SER A 591 8.21 8.75 -3.60
C SER A 591 8.76 7.55 -4.36
N VAL A 592 9.15 6.50 -3.63
CA VAL A 592 9.76 5.28 -4.19
C VAL A 592 9.02 4.72 -5.41
N THR A 593 7.69 4.84 -5.47
CA THR A 593 6.90 4.42 -6.64
C THR A 593 7.32 5.11 -7.95
N LEU A 594 7.74 6.37 -7.90
CA LEU A 594 8.16 7.15 -9.07
C LEU A 594 9.61 6.83 -9.45
N SER A 595 10.52 6.78 -8.48
CA SER A 595 11.93 6.43 -8.74
C SER A 595 12.10 4.96 -9.15
N ASP A 596 11.30 4.04 -8.59
CA ASP A 596 11.25 2.63 -9.00
C ASP A 596 10.71 2.47 -10.43
N ALA A 597 9.65 3.20 -10.77
CA ALA A 597 9.09 3.18 -12.13
C ALA A 597 10.11 3.68 -13.16
N ASP A 598 10.95 4.66 -12.79
CA ASP A 598 12.01 5.17 -13.67
C ASP A 598 13.09 4.12 -13.93
N ALA A 599 13.57 3.46 -12.87
CA ALA A 599 14.56 2.39 -12.99
C ALA A 599 14.05 1.24 -13.88
N VAL A 600 12.80 0.81 -13.69
CA VAL A 600 12.16 -0.23 -14.50
C VAL A 600 12.02 0.22 -15.97
N ALA A 601 11.44 1.40 -16.21
CA ALA A 601 11.19 1.89 -17.56
C ALA A 601 12.49 2.07 -18.37
N ARG A 602 13.54 2.63 -17.76
CA ARG A 602 14.84 2.78 -18.43
C ARG A 602 15.52 1.44 -18.69
N ALA A 603 15.38 0.46 -17.79
CA ALA A 603 15.87 -0.90 -18.05
C ALA A 603 15.12 -1.57 -19.21
N VAL A 604 13.80 -1.39 -19.29
CA VAL A 604 12.98 -1.86 -20.41
C VAL A 604 13.41 -1.24 -21.73
N LEU A 605 13.63 0.08 -21.78
CA LEU A 605 14.08 0.78 -22.98
C LEU A 605 15.47 0.31 -23.44
N ARG A 606 16.40 0.04 -22.54
CA ARG A 606 17.72 -0.52 -22.91
C ARG A 606 17.61 -1.92 -23.50
N VAL A 607 16.74 -2.76 -22.94
CA VAL A 607 16.45 -4.09 -23.52
C VAL A 607 15.83 -3.93 -24.90
N ALA A 608 14.87 -3.01 -25.07
CA ALA A 608 14.25 -2.73 -26.36
C ALA A 608 15.22 -2.15 -27.40
N GLY A 609 16.15 -1.28 -26.99
CA GLY A 609 17.17 -0.70 -27.86
C GLY A 609 18.15 -1.74 -28.39
N ALA A 610 18.61 -2.67 -27.54
CA ALA A 610 19.49 -3.76 -27.96
C ALA A 610 18.83 -4.71 -28.99
N GLU A 611 17.51 -4.89 -28.95
CA GLU A 611 16.78 -5.67 -29.96
C GLU A 611 16.70 -4.98 -31.33
N ALA A 612 16.78 -3.65 -31.36
CA ALA A 612 16.68 -2.88 -32.57
C ALA A 612 18.02 -2.72 -33.31
N GLU A 613 19.13 -3.12 -32.68
CA GLU A 613 20.43 -3.18 -33.34
C GLU A 613 20.43 -4.33 -34.37
N PRO A 614 20.83 -4.09 -35.63
CA PRO A 614 21.01 -5.16 -36.59
C PRO A 614 22.06 -6.14 -36.07
N SER A 615 21.72 -7.44 -36.00
CA SER A 615 22.72 -8.49 -35.74
C SER A 615 23.84 -8.37 -36.78
N ALA A 616 25.06 -8.10 -36.32
CA ALA A 616 26.24 -7.96 -37.17
C ALA A 616 26.66 -9.29 -37.86
N ASP A 617 25.96 -10.40 -37.63
CA ASP A 617 26.31 -11.73 -38.15
C ASP A 617 25.55 -12.15 -39.42
N ALA A 618 24.78 -11.23 -40.03
CA ALA A 618 24.02 -11.52 -41.24
C ALA A 618 24.52 -10.75 -42.47
N GLU A 619 25.83 -10.78 -42.79
CA GLU A 619 26.33 -10.62 -44.16
C GLU A 619 27.85 -10.87 -44.28
N GLU A 620 28.29 -12.12 -44.23
CA GLU A 620 29.42 -12.57 -45.06
C GLU A 620 28.90 -13.55 -46.10
N ARG A 621 28.34 -13.00 -47.18
CA ARG A 621 28.21 -13.76 -48.43
C ARG A 621 29.56 -13.71 -49.14
N PRO A 622 30.21 -14.86 -49.42
CA PRO A 622 31.49 -14.84 -50.11
C PRO A 622 31.30 -14.25 -51.51
N TYR A 623 32.09 -13.22 -51.81
CA TYR A 623 32.23 -12.64 -53.13
C TYR A 623 32.83 -13.71 -54.06
N VAL A 624 32.02 -14.31 -54.93
CA VAL A 624 32.52 -15.19 -56.00
C VAL A 624 32.88 -14.29 -57.19
N GLU A 625 34.17 -14.05 -57.40
CA GLU A 625 34.70 -13.49 -58.64
C GLU A 625 34.42 -14.47 -59.79
N LEU A 626 33.59 -14.06 -60.74
CA LEU A 626 33.50 -14.70 -62.04
C LEU A 626 34.64 -14.15 -62.91
N ALA A 627 35.66 -14.98 -63.12
CA ALA A 627 36.72 -14.73 -64.08
C ALA A 627 36.12 -14.55 -65.50
N SER A 628 36.56 -13.49 -66.16
CA SER A 628 36.37 -13.29 -67.60
C SER A 628 37.00 -14.42 -68.40
N ILE A 629 36.27 -14.96 -69.36
CA ILE A 629 36.81 -15.71 -70.49
C ILE A 629 36.48 -14.89 -71.75
N ASP A 630 37.49 -14.76 -72.60
CA ASP A 630 37.58 -13.96 -73.83
C ASP A 630 36.39 -14.04 -74.80
#